data_AF-A0A1H4FVK9-F1
#
_entry.id   AF-A0A1H4FVK9-F1
#
_cell.length_a   1.000
_cell.length_b   1.000
_cell.length_c   1.000
_cell.angle_alpha   90.00
_cell.angle_beta   90.00
_cell.angle_gamma   90.00
#
_symmetry.space_group_name_H-M   'P 1'
#
loop_
_entity.id
_entity.type
_entity.pdbx_description
1 polymer ?
#
loop_
_entity_poly.entity_id
_entity_poly.type
_entity_poly.pdbx_seq_one_letter_code
_entity_poly.pdbx_strand_id
1 'polypeptide(L)' 'MEALYLLIPIALGVMVVVVVAFIYTVKSGQYDDLEGPAHRILMDDDDPRIPGNQSATPVKADDKIKEKNP' A
#
# COMPACT_ATOMS: atom_id res chain seq x y z
N MET A 1 18.50 43.97 12.76
CA MET A 1 17.70 44.37 11.58
C MET A 1 18.17 43.73 10.29
N GLU A 2 19.49 43.50 10.10
CA GLU A 2 20.02 42.87 8.87
C GLU A 2 19.49 41.45 8.60
N ALA A 3 19.40 40.61 9.63
CA ALA A 3 18.90 39.25 9.49
C ALA A 3 17.48 39.16 8.92
N LEU A 4 16.61 40.14 9.19
CA LEU A 4 15.25 40.17 8.67
C LEU A 4 15.23 40.28 7.13
N TYR A 5 16.16 41.05 6.56
CA TYR A 5 16.26 41.19 5.10
C TYR A 5 16.69 39.89 4.42
N LEU A 6 17.42 39.02 5.11
CA LEU A 6 17.78 37.69 4.61
C LEU A 6 16.66 36.66 4.88
N LEU A 7 16.03 36.72 6.06
CA LEU A 7 15.04 35.74 6.49
C LEU A 7 13.72 35.86 5.74
N ILE A 8 13.27 37.07 5.40
CA ILE A 8 12.03 37.29 4.64
C ILE A 8 12.04 36.56 3.29
N PRO A 9 13.03 36.77 2.39
CA PRO A 9 13.05 36.07 1.11
C PRO A 9 13.26 34.56 1.27
N ILE A 10 14.04 34.10 2.26
CA ILE A 10 14.18 32.67 2.55
C ILE A 10 12.83 32.07 2.95
N ALA A 11 12.10 32.70 3.86
CA ALA A 11 10.80 32.23 4.31
C ALA A 11 9.78 32.18 3.16
N LEU A 12 9.76 33.20 2.31
CA LEU A 12 8.93 33.20 1.10
C LEU A 12 9.33 32.08 0.13
N GLY A 13 10.62 31.85 -0.08
CA GLY A 13 11.12 30.75 -0.90
C GLY A 13 10.67 29.38 -0.37
N VAL A 14 10.82 29.15 0.94
CA VAL A 14 10.37 27.91 1.59
C VAL A 14 8.85 27.75 1.46
N MET A 15 8.07 28.83 1.65
CA MET A 15 6.62 28.79 1.48
C MET A 15 6.23 28.34 0.06
N VAL A 16 6.86 28.91 -0.97
CA VAL A 16 6.60 28.54 -2.36
C VAL A 16 6.96 27.08 -2.62
N VAL A 17 8.12 26.62 -2.14
CA VAL A 17 8.55 25.22 -2.28
C VAL A 17 7.53 24.26 -1.66
N VAL A 18 7.06 24.56 -0.45
CA VAL A 18 6.04 23.75 0.24
C VAL A 18 4.73 23.70 -0.54
N VAL A 19 4.25 24.84 -1.05
CA VAL A 19 3.01 24.89 -1.84
C VAL A 19 3.14 24.10 -3.14
N VAL A 20 4.27 24.23 -3.85
CA VAL A 20 4.51 23.48 -5.09
C VAL A 20 4.60 21.98 -4.82
N ALA A 21 5.33 21.58 -3.77
CA ALA A 21 5.42 20.18 -3.37
C ALA A 21 4.04 19.61 -3.00
N PHE A 22 3.23 20.36 -2.25
CA PHE A 22 1.87 19.97 -1.89
C PHE A 22 0.96 19.79 -3.11
N ILE A 23 1.00 20.73 -4.07
CA ILE A 23 0.22 20.60 -5.31
C ILE A 23 0.70 19.38 -6.12
N TYR A 24 2.02 19.12 -6.14
CA TYR A 24 2.58 17.95 -6.82
C TYR A 24 2.08 16.64 -6.20
N THR A 25 2.07 16.51 -4.87
CA THR A 25 1.60 15.27 -4.19
C THR A 25 0.10 15.04 -4.39
N VAL A 26 -0.69 16.12 -4.36
CA VAL A 26 -2.13 16.03 -4.65
C VAL A 26 -2.37 15.58 -6.09
N LYS A 27 -1.63 16.13 -7.06
CA LYS A 27 -1.75 15.76 -8.47
C LYS A 27 -1.20 14.38 -8.79
N SER A 28 -0.26 13.86 -8.00
CA SER A 28 0.34 12.55 -8.24
C SER A 28 -0.53 11.39 -7.81
N GLY A 29 -1.76 11.64 -7.32
CA GLY A 29 -2.71 10.59 -6.94
C GLY A 29 -2.27 9.77 -5.72
N GLN A 30 -1.30 10.25 -4.93
CA GLN A 30 -0.80 9.51 -3.76
C GLN A 30 -1.89 9.34 -2.69
N TYR A 31 -2.90 10.22 -2.68
CA TYR A 31 -4.02 10.18 -1.76
C TYR A 31 -5.20 9.33 -2.27
N ASP A 32 -5.12 8.78 -3.48
CA ASP A 32 -6.21 7.98 -4.05
C ASP A 32 -6.21 6.53 -3.51
N ASP A 33 -5.08 6.07 -2.97
CA ASP A 33 -4.93 4.73 -2.38
C ASP A 33 -4.68 4.77 -0.86
N LEU A 34 -5.66 5.32 -0.12
CA LEU A 34 -5.66 5.28 1.35
C LEU A 34 -6.24 3.97 1.91
N GLU A 35 -6.93 3.17 1.09
CA GLU A 35 -7.61 1.93 1.50
C GLU A 35 -6.78 0.66 1.21
N GLY A 36 -5.86 0.71 0.24
CA GLY A 36 -5.08 -0.44 -0.22
C GLY A 36 -4.18 -1.11 0.84
N PRO A 37 -3.50 -0.38 1.75
CA PRO A 37 -2.64 -1.00 2.76
C PRO A 37 -3.42 -1.75 3.85
N ALA A 38 -4.56 -1.20 4.30
CA ALA A 38 -5.37 -1.80 5.36
C ALA A 38 -6.08 -3.07 4.89
N HIS A 39 -6.53 -3.11 3.63
CA HIS A 39 -7.21 -4.27 3.06
C HIS A 39 -6.26 -5.46 2.85
N ARG A 40 -4.99 -5.21 2.52
CA ARG A 40 -3.96 -6.26 2.35
C ARG A 40 -3.62 -6.94 3.67
N ILE A 41 -3.38 -6.17 4.74
CA ILE A 41 -3.06 -6.73 6.07
C ILE A 41 -4.12 -7.71 6.61
N LEU A 42 -5.40 -7.52 6.26
CA LEU A 42 -6.49 -8.40 6.69
C LEU A 42 -6.76 -9.58 5.74
N MET A 43 -6.35 -9.48 4.47
CA MET A 43 -6.61 -10.49 3.43
C MET A 43 -5.36 -11.31 3.07
N ASP A 44 -4.17 -10.90 3.51
CA ASP A 44 -2.91 -11.58 3.22
C ASP A 44 -2.81 -12.93 3.97
N ASP A 45 -3.47 -13.11 5.11
CA ASP A 45 -3.44 -14.36 5.90
C ASP A 45 -4.04 -15.57 5.15
N ASP A 46 -4.93 -15.32 4.18
CA ASP A 46 -5.58 -16.34 3.35
C ASP A 46 -4.86 -16.56 1.99
N ASP A 47 -3.70 -15.92 1.73
CA ASP A 47 -2.97 -16.13 0.48
C ASP A 47 -2.25 -17.51 0.49
N PRO A 48 -2.66 -18.46 -0.38
CA PRO A 48 -2.06 -19.80 -0.45
C PRO A 48 -0.60 -19.78 -0.93
N ARG A 49 -0.06 -18.62 -1.34
CA ARG A 49 1.33 -18.43 -1.75
C ARG A 49 2.26 -18.07 -0.59
N ILE A 50 1.74 -17.81 0.61
CA ILE A 50 2.57 -17.56 1.80
C ILE A 50 3.15 -18.89 2.32
N PRO A 51 4.49 -19.06 2.34
CA PRO A 51 5.11 -20.26 2.89
C PRO A 51 4.89 -20.31 4.41
N GLY A 52 3.93 -21.12 4.84
CA GLY A 52 3.54 -21.27 6.25
C GLY A 52 2.07 -21.67 6.46
N ASN A 53 1.18 -21.41 5.50
CA ASN A 53 -0.26 -21.72 5.57
C ASN A 53 -0.65 -23.07 4.89
N GLN A 54 0.26 -24.05 4.84
CA GLN A 54 -0.02 -25.34 4.16
C GLN A 54 -0.67 -26.40 5.06
N SER A 55 -1.07 -26.06 6.29
CA SER A 55 -1.45 -27.08 7.29
C SER A 55 -2.96 -27.31 7.45
N ALA A 56 -3.84 -26.68 6.66
CA ALA A 56 -5.29 -26.81 6.88
C ALA A 56 -6.16 -26.97 5.61
N THR A 57 -5.62 -27.44 4.49
CA THR A 57 -6.48 -27.96 3.42
C THR A 57 -6.56 -29.48 3.54
N PRO A 58 -7.68 -30.07 4.00
CA PRO A 58 -7.93 -31.48 3.75
C PRO A 58 -8.13 -31.58 2.24
N VAL A 59 -7.09 -31.99 1.52
CA VAL A 59 -7.17 -32.33 0.11
C VAL A 59 -8.24 -33.41 0.01
N LYS A 60 -9.41 -33.00 -0.49
CA LYS A 60 -10.55 -33.82 -0.90
C LYS A 60 -10.04 -35.12 -1.51
N ALA A 61 -10.06 -36.19 -0.72
CA ALA A 61 -9.67 -37.54 -1.11
C ALA A 61 -10.83 -38.28 -1.81
N ASP A 62 -11.76 -37.54 -2.45
CA ASP A 62 -13.07 -38.09 -2.83
C ASP A 62 -13.32 -38.11 -4.35
N ASP A 63 -12.32 -37.81 -5.19
CA ASP A 63 -12.49 -37.80 -6.66
C ASP A 63 -11.65 -38.86 -7.40
N LYS A 64 -11.01 -39.80 -6.68
CA LYS A 64 -10.24 -40.90 -7.30
C LYS A 64 -10.80 -42.31 -7.03
N ILE A 65 -11.87 -42.46 -6.24
CA ILE A 65 -12.51 -43.76 -6.01
C ILE A 65 -13.67 -44.04 -6.98
N LYS A 66 -14.25 -43.02 -7.64
CA LYS A 66 -15.32 -43.22 -8.64
C LYS A 66 -14.85 -43.62 -10.05
N GLU A 67 -13.56 -43.52 -10.34
CA GLU A 67 -12.98 -43.81 -11.67
C GLU A 67 -12.18 -45.12 -11.68
N LYS A 68 -12.58 -46.12 -10.87
CA LYS A 68 -11.97 -47.46 -10.92
C LYS A 68 -12.99 -48.59 -10.79
N ASN A 69 -14.15 -48.42 -11.41
CA ASN A 69 -15.11 -49.49 -11.60
C ASN A 69 -15.64 -49.52 -13.04
N PRO A 70 -14.92 -50.15 -13.99
CA PRO A 70 -15.59 -50.84 -15.09
C PRO A 70 -16.31 -52.10 -14.58
#